data_AF-A0A418N6J7-F1
#
_entry.id   AF-A0A418N6J7-F1
#
_cell.length_a   1.000
_cell.length_b   1.000
_cell.length_c   1.000
_cell.angle_alpha   90.00
_cell.angle_beta   90.00
_cell.angle_gamma   90.00
#
_symmetry.space_group_name_H-M   'P 1'
#
loop_
_entity.id
_entity.type
_entity.pdbx_description
1 polymer ?
#
loop_
_entity_poly.entity_id
_entity_poly.type
_entity_poly.pdbx_seq_one_letter_code
_entity_poly.pdbx_strand_id
1 'polypeptide(L)'
;MKEKETNYFVRSLIVLLCLGISFLIAYKFFYTCPKGEISGGLITLIIFLLVLVLAESFDNFSVGKLVSIKREIAQKVQENEKLEKKNEELLKQIFHISNNLKQSTTSVFGDYYSEKKKGNQNKDIDENVVQELLDAIGNSIVITEMENNIKADLDARNLPYDTPTDTILIRHLAGTQLALNLETIHNSIFGSQIILLKNLNRNAPNGLTEKEISEYISKVFQQFPSSFTDWDEQKYLNYLYGTSLITQKEDKTIHITNKGLDYLSWIVRYGKREDNSF
;
A
#
# COMPACT_ATOMS: atom_id res chain seq x y z
N MET A 1 -28.14 -21.98 -16.02
CA MET A 1 -29.24 -21.48 -15.18
C MET A 1 -30.50 -22.22 -15.59
N LYS A 2 -31.06 -23.07 -14.72
CA LYS A 2 -32.43 -23.56 -14.83
C LYS A 2 -33.18 -22.96 -13.66
N GLU A 3 -34.03 -21.97 -13.94
CA GLU A 3 -34.93 -21.41 -12.93
C GLU A 3 -35.88 -22.51 -12.47
N LYS A 4 -35.95 -22.72 -11.15
CA LYS A 4 -36.91 -23.64 -10.56
C LYS A 4 -38.25 -22.93 -10.59
N GLU A 5 -39.13 -23.32 -11.49
CA GLU A 5 -40.48 -22.76 -11.58
C GLU A 5 -41.18 -22.91 -10.22
N THR A 6 -41.46 -21.77 -9.58
CA THR A 6 -42.32 -21.73 -8.41
C THR A 6 -43.71 -22.16 -8.86
N ASN A 7 -44.18 -23.31 -8.35
CA ASN A 7 -45.51 -23.83 -8.64
C ASN A 7 -46.59 -22.94 -7.97
N TYR A 8 -46.89 -21.80 -8.59
CA TYR A 8 -47.96 -20.88 -8.21
C TYR A 8 -49.31 -21.60 -8.11
N PHE A 9 -49.49 -22.67 -8.88
CA PHE A 9 -50.65 -23.55 -8.81
C PHE A 9 -50.85 -24.16 -7.41
N VAL A 10 -49.80 -24.73 -6.82
CA VAL A 10 -49.87 -25.39 -5.51
C VAL A 10 -50.12 -24.34 -4.41
N ARG A 11 -49.46 -23.19 -4.50
CA ARG A 11 -49.65 -22.08 -3.55
C ARG A 11 -51.04 -21.49 -3.61
N SER A 12 -51.58 -21.28 -4.82
CA SER A 12 -52.94 -20.81 -5.01
C SER A 12 -53.97 -21.81 -4.47
N LEU A 13 -53.72 -23.12 -4.66
CA LEU A 13 -54.55 -24.19 -4.12
C LEU A 13 -54.55 -24.21 -2.58
N ILE A 14 -53.40 -24.00 -1.94
CA ILE A 14 -53.28 -23.94 -0.47
C ILE A 14 -54.00 -22.70 0.10
N VAL A 15 -53.84 -21.53 -0.52
CA VAL A 15 -54.56 -20.31 -0.11
C VAL A 15 -56.07 -20.49 -0.23
N LEU A 16 -56.53 -21.10 -1.34
CA LEU A 16 -57.93 -21.41 -1.56
C LEU A 16 -58.46 -22.41 -0.52
N LEU A 17 -57.67 -23.41 -0.13
CA LEU A 17 -58.00 -24.37 0.93
C LEU A 17 -58.11 -23.67 2.30
N CYS A 18 -57.18 -22.78 2.64
CA CYS A 18 -57.23 -22.01 3.88
C CYS A 18 -58.47 -21.09 3.96
N LEU A 19 -58.83 -20.46 2.84
CA LEU A 19 -60.07 -19.67 2.73
C LEU A 19 -61.31 -20.55 2.90
N GLY A 20 -61.33 -21.74 2.29
CA GLY A 20 -62.41 -22.71 2.43
C GLY A 20 -62.60 -23.22 3.86
N ILE A 21 -61.50 -23.56 4.55
CA ILE A 21 -61.54 -23.99 5.97
C ILE A 21 -62.02 -22.84 6.86
N SER A 22 -61.52 -21.62 6.63
CA SER A 22 -61.96 -20.43 7.37
C SER A 22 -63.45 -20.14 7.17
N PHE A 23 -63.95 -20.30 5.95
CA PHE A 23 -65.36 -20.16 5.63
C PHE A 23 -66.22 -21.24 6.32
N LEU A 24 -65.77 -22.49 6.36
CA LEU A 24 -66.46 -23.58 7.07
C LEU A 24 -66.52 -23.33 8.58
N ILE A 25 -65.43 -22.83 9.18
CA ILE A 25 -65.40 -22.43 10.59
C ILE A 25 -66.40 -21.30 10.83
N ALA A 26 -66.40 -20.25 10.00
CA ALA A 26 -67.34 -19.14 10.12
C ALA A 26 -68.80 -19.57 9.93
N TYR A 27 -69.08 -20.40 8.93
CA TYR A 27 -70.43 -20.91 8.66
C TYR A 27 -70.97 -21.72 9.84
N LYS A 28 -70.18 -22.66 10.37
CA LYS A 28 -70.54 -23.45 11.55
C LYS A 28 -70.66 -22.58 12.81
N PHE A 29 -69.88 -21.51 12.92
CA PHE A 29 -69.94 -20.64 14.09
C PHE A 29 -71.17 -19.72 14.11
N PHE A 30 -71.57 -19.17 12.95
CA PHE A 30 -72.63 -18.16 12.86
C PHE A 30 -74.02 -18.70 12.47
N TYR A 31 -74.09 -19.76 11.64
CA TYR A 31 -75.34 -20.18 11.00
C TYR A 31 -75.97 -21.46 11.56
N THR A 32 -75.27 -22.21 12.43
CA THR A 32 -75.84 -23.41 13.08
C THR A 32 -76.20 -23.16 14.54
N CYS A 33 -77.38 -23.63 14.98
CA CYS A 33 -77.79 -23.65 16.40
C CYS A 33 -77.22 -24.91 17.09
N PRO A 34 -76.70 -24.83 18.32
CA PRO A 34 -76.52 -23.66 19.19
C PRO A 34 -75.37 -22.75 18.71
N LYS A 35 -75.63 -21.45 18.72
CA LYS A 35 -74.68 -20.43 18.25
C LYS A 35 -73.47 -20.41 19.19
N GLY A 36 -72.27 -20.57 18.63
CA GLY A 36 -71.01 -20.42 19.36
C GLY A 36 -70.54 -21.62 20.18
N GLU A 37 -71.07 -22.83 19.97
CA GLU A 37 -70.55 -24.02 20.66
C GLU A 37 -69.19 -24.46 20.05
N ILE A 38 -68.14 -24.44 20.88
CA ILE A 38 -66.82 -24.93 20.51
C ILE A 38 -66.82 -26.47 20.58
N SER A 39 -67.35 -27.09 19.54
CA SER A 39 -67.27 -28.54 19.35
C SER A 39 -65.81 -28.98 19.11
N GLY A 40 -65.44 -30.18 19.58
CA GLY A 40 -64.10 -30.74 19.37
C GLY A 40 -63.65 -30.74 17.90
N GLY A 41 -64.56 -30.94 16.95
CA GLY A 41 -64.25 -30.86 15.52
C GLY A 41 -63.87 -29.46 15.04
N LEU A 42 -64.33 -28.39 15.69
CA LEU A 42 -63.96 -27.00 15.37
C LEU A 42 -62.53 -26.70 15.87
N ILE A 43 -62.16 -27.22 17.05
CA ILE A 43 -60.79 -27.13 17.58
C ILE A 43 -59.80 -27.83 16.63
N THR A 44 -60.14 -29.03 16.15
CA THR A 44 -59.30 -29.77 15.18
C THR A 44 -59.10 -28.97 13.90
N LEU A 45 -60.13 -28.31 13.36
CA LEU A 45 -60.02 -27.46 12.17
C LEU A 45 -59.12 -26.23 12.38
N ILE A 46 -59.19 -25.59 13.56
CA ILE A 46 -58.31 -24.45 13.90
C ILE A 46 -56.85 -24.91 14.01
N ILE A 47 -56.59 -26.07 14.61
CA ILE A 47 -55.23 -26.64 14.70
C ILE A 47 -54.67 -26.94 13.31
N PHE A 48 -55.46 -27.54 12.42
CA PHE A 48 -55.05 -27.78 11.04
C PHE A 48 -54.76 -26.48 10.27
N LEU A 49 -55.59 -25.44 10.45
CA LEU A 49 -55.35 -24.13 9.86
C LEU A 49 -54.03 -23.52 10.35
N LEU A 50 -53.74 -23.61 11.66
CA LEU A 50 -52.49 -23.15 12.25
C LEU A 50 -51.28 -23.87 11.66
N VAL A 51 -51.33 -25.21 11.57
CA VAL A 51 -50.25 -26.02 11.01
C VAL A 51 -50.00 -25.68 9.53
N LEU A 52 -51.07 -25.47 8.75
CA LEU A 52 -50.97 -25.08 7.34
C LEU A 52 -50.34 -23.69 7.16
N VAL A 53 -50.73 -22.71 7.98
CA VAL A 53 -50.16 -21.36 7.93
C VAL A 53 -48.69 -21.35 8.37
N LEU A 54 -48.32 -22.16 9.37
CA LEU A 54 -46.94 -22.33 9.80
C LEU A 54 -46.08 -22.99 8.71
N ALA A 55 -46.61 -24.00 8.02
CA ALA A 55 -45.91 -24.67 6.92
C ALA A 55 -45.58 -23.71 5.76
N GLU A 56 -46.52 -22.84 5.37
CA GLU A 56 -46.28 -21.82 4.35
C GLU A 56 -45.26 -20.76 4.82
N SER A 57 -45.34 -20.37 6.09
CA SER A 57 -44.44 -19.37 6.68
C SER A 57 -42.98 -19.86 6.75
N PHE A 58 -42.78 -21.16 7.03
CA PHE A 58 -41.45 -21.78 7.06
C PHE A 58 -40.82 -21.90 5.66
N ASP A 59 -41.61 -22.20 4.63
CA ASP A 59 -41.11 -22.30 3.24
C ASP A 59 -40.69 -20.92 2.69
N ASN A 60 -41.28 -19.84 3.22
CA ASN A 60 -40.98 -18.44 2.86
C ASN A 60 -39.68 -17.89 3.48
N PHE A 61 -39.12 -18.55 4.50
CA PHE A 61 -37.79 -18.24 5.05
C PHE A 61 -36.64 -18.65 4.12
N SER A 62 -37.00 -19.30 3.00
CA SER A 62 -36.34 -19.33 1.70
C SER A 62 -34.83 -19.60 1.68
N VAL A 63 -34.53 -20.87 1.38
CA VAL A 63 -33.31 -21.39 0.75
C VAL A 63 -32.66 -20.44 -0.28
N GLY A 64 -33.45 -19.57 -0.93
CA GLY A 64 -32.98 -18.50 -1.81
C GLY A 64 -32.00 -17.49 -1.17
N LYS A 65 -32.23 -17.07 0.08
CA LYS A 65 -31.27 -16.20 0.81
C LYS A 65 -29.96 -16.92 1.09
N LEU A 66 -30.04 -18.21 1.39
CA LEU A 66 -28.87 -19.04 1.66
C LEU A 66 -28.05 -19.29 0.38
N VAL A 67 -28.71 -19.44 -0.77
CA VAL A 67 -28.07 -19.54 -2.09
C VAL A 67 -27.48 -18.19 -2.54
N SER A 68 -28.16 -17.06 -2.30
CA SER A 68 -27.63 -15.74 -2.65
C SER A 68 -26.39 -15.40 -1.83
N ILE A 69 -26.39 -15.68 -0.53
CA ILE A 69 -25.23 -15.51 0.35
C ILE A 69 -24.07 -16.41 -0.11
N LYS A 70 -24.33 -17.68 -0.44
CA LYS A 70 -23.29 -18.56 -0.99
C LYS A 70 -22.69 -18.01 -2.29
N ARG A 71 -23.52 -17.44 -3.16
CA ARG A 71 -23.04 -16.83 -4.41
C ARG A 71 -22.20 -15.58 -4.15
N GLU A 72 -22.61 -14.73 -3.23
CA GLU A 72 -21.87 -13.52 -2.85
C GLU A 72 -20.51 -13.86 -2.21
N ILE A 73 -20.48 -14.86 -1.32
CA ILE A 73 -19.23 -15.38 -0.74
C ILE A 73 -18.31 -15.91 -1.83
N ALA A 74 -18.82 -16.71 -2.77
CA ALA A 74 -18.02 -17.23 -3.87
C ALA A 74 -17.43 -16.11 -4.77
N GLN A 75 -18.21 -15.06 -5.03
CA GLN A 75 -17.74 -13.90 -5.78
C GLN A 75 -16.64 -13.14 -5.03
N LYS A 76 -16.82 -12.88 -3.73
CA LYS A 76 -15.80 -12.20 -2.90
C LYS A 76 -14.51 -13.01 -2.78
N VAL A 77 -14.60 -14.34 -2.65
CA VAL A 77 -13.42 -15.22 -2.65
C VAL A 77 -12.67 -15.12 -3.99
N GLN A 78 -13.38 -15.14 -5.11
CA GLN A 78 -12.77 -15.00 -6.43
C GLN A 78 -12.11 -13.63 -6.64
N GLU A 79 -12.72 -12.56 -6.10
CA GLU A 79 -12.15 -11.21 -6.15
C GLU A 79 -10.87 -11.10 -5.32
N ASN A 80 -10.87 -11.65 -4.09
CA ASN A 80 -9.67 -11.73 -3.26
C ASN A 80 -8.55 -12.53 -3.92
N GLU A 81 -8.85 -13.69 -4.53
CA GLU A 81 -7.83 -14.47 -5.25
C GLU A 81 -7.24 -13.69 -6.44
N LYS A 82 -8.03 -12.85 -7.11
CA LYS A 82 -7.53 -11.97 -8.19
C LYS A 82 -6.65 -10.85 -7.65
N LEU A 83 -7.00 -10.29 -6.49
CA LEU A 83 -6.18 -9.27 -5.82
C LEU A 83 -4.84 -9.87 -5.35
N GLU A 84 -4.85 -11.04 -4.71
CA GLU A 84 -3.64 -11.78 -4.34
C GLU A 84 -2.73 -12.01 -5.56
N LYS A 85 -3.28 -12.50 -6.67
CA LYS A 85 -2.51 -12.72 -7.91
C LYS A 85 -1.92 -11.43 -8.47
N LYS A 86 -2.66 -10.33 -8.48
CA LYS A 86 -2.15 -9.03 -8.92
C LYS A 86 -1.04 -8.53 -8.01
N ASN A 87 -1.16 -8.72 -6.69
CA ASN A 87 -0.10 -8.37 -5.75
C ASN A 87 1.17 -9.21 -5.98
N GLU A 88 1.04 -10.52 -6.16
CA GLU A 88 2.19 -11.38 -6.52
C GLU A 88 2.85 -10.95 -7.83
N GLU A 89 2.05 -10.55 -8.83
CA GLU A 89 2.55 -10.08 -10.11
C GLU A 89 3.25 -8.72 -10.00
N LEU A 90 2.69 -7.78 -9.24
CA LEU A 90 3.31 -6.49 -8.94
C LEU A 90 4.64 -6.69 -8.18
N LEU A 91 4.67 -7.56 -7.17
CA LEU A 91 5.91 -7.92 -6.48
C LEU A 91 6.95 -8.45 -7.47
N LYS A 92 6.58 -9.38 -8.36
CA LYS A 92 7.48 -9.89 -9.41
C LYS A 92 7.96 -8.79 -10.35
N GLN A 93 7.11 -7.82 -10.71
CA GLN A 93 7.51 -6.67 -11.52
C GLN A 93 8.48 -5.75 -10.78
N ILE A 94 8.29 -5.51 -9.47
CA ILE A 94 9.25 -4.77 -8.63
C ILE A 94 10.58 -5.52 -8.59
N PHE A 95 10.57 -6.84 -8.37
CA PHE A 95 11.78 -7.66 -8.42
C PHE A 95 12.50 -7.51 -9.76
N HIS A 96 11.76 -7.52 -10.87
CA HIS A 96 12.33 -7.33 -12.20
C HIS A 96 12.88 -5.92 -12.40
N ILE A 97 12.18 -4.87 -11.96
CA ILE A 97 12.66 -3.47 -12.03
C ILE A 97 13.89 -3.28 -11.13
N SER A 98 13.87 -3.82 -9.92
CA SER A 98 15.01 -3.80 -8.99
C SER A 98 16.20 -4.55 -9.57
N ASN A 99 15.99 -5.72 -10.19
CA ASN A 99 17.06 -6.46 -10.87
C ASN A 99 17.55 -5.74 -12.13
N ASN A 100 16.70 -5.05 -12.88
CA ASN A 100 17.12 -4.24 -14.02
C ASN A 100 17.89 -2.99 -13.60
N LEU A 101 17.53 -2.34 -12.49
CA LEU A 101 18.33 -1.29 -11.86
C LEU A 101 19.71 -1.81 -11.45
N LYS A 102 19.81 -3.06 -10.99
CA LYS A 102 21.10 -3.75 -10.74
C LYS A 102 21.87 -4.04 -12.03
N GLN A 103 21.19 -4.27 -13.16
CA GLN A 103 21.81 -4.65 -14.43
C GLN A 103 22.29 -3.46 -15.28
N SER A 104 21.75 -2.24 -15.07
CA SER A 104 22.25 -1.01 -15.70
C SER A 104 23.58 -0.48 -15.11
N THR A 105 24.04 -1.04 -13.98
CA THR A 105 25.38 -0.79 -13.42
C THR A 105 26.18 -2.09 -13.41
N THR A 106 26.70 -2.47 -14.58
CA THR A 106 27.50 -3.70 -14.74
C THR A 106 28.86 -3.57 -14.07
N SER A 107 29.00 -4.07 -12.84
CA SER A 107 30.09 -4.94 -12.38
C SER A 107 30.01 -5.12 -10.86
N VAL A 108 30.12 -6.36 -10.41
CA VAL A 108 30.22 -6.79 -9.00
C VAL A 108 28.89 -6.87 -8.22
N PHE A 109 27.96 -7.70 -8.68
CA PHE A 109 27.09 -8.47 -7.77
C PHE A 109 27.32 -9.95 -8.07
N GLY A 110 28.46 -10.46 -7.59
CA GLY A 110 28.78 -11.88 -7.61
C GLY A 110 28.04 -12.63 -6.50
N ASP A 111 27.51 -13.79 -6.88
CA ASP A 111 27.31 -15.01 -6.09
C ASP A 111 26.59 -14.91 -4.75
N TYR A 112 25.27 -14.78 -4.77
CA TYR A 112 24.40 -15.30 -3.69
C TYR A 112 23.08 -15.87 -4.25
N TYR A 113 23.17 -16.97 -4.98
CA TYR A 113 22.06 -17.92 -5.06
C TYR A 113 22.62 -19.33 -4.93
N SER A 114 22.56 -19.88 -3.71
CA SER A 114 22.48 -21.33 -3.58
C SER A 114 21.03 -21.71 -3.82
N GLU A 115 20.80 -22.53 -4.84
CA GLU A 115 19.50 -23.11 -5.16
C GLU A 115 18.90 -23.76 -3.91
N LYS A 116 17.76 -23.24 -3.40
CA LYS A 116 16.89 -24.00 -2.52
C LYS A 116 15.59 -24.37 -3.25
N LYS A 117 15.36 -25.69 -3.20
CA LYS A 117 14.34 -26.47 -3.89
C LYS A 117 12.92 -26.00 -3.52
N LYS A 118 12.04 -26.06 -4.52
CA LYS A 118 10.57 -25.99 -4.37
C LYS A 118 10.11 -27.00 -3.30
N GLY A 119 9.71 -26.48 -2.15
CA GLY A 119 8.87 -27.18 -1.17
C GLY A 119 7.60 -26.37 -0.98
N ASN A 120 6.45 -26.97 -1.28
CA ASN A 120 5.15 -26.47 -0.85
C ASN A 120 5.14 -26.28 0.67
N GLN A 121 4.84 -25.08 1.18
CA GLN A 121 4.00 -24.83 2.37
C GLN A 121 3.94 -23.34 2.75
N ASN A 122 2.71 -22.90 3.08
CA ASN A 122 2.24 -21.60 3.63
C ASN A 122 2.27 -20.32 2.77
N LYS A 123 1.06 -19.74 2.62
CA LYS A 123 0.72 -18.44 2.04
C LYS A 123 0.94 -17.29 3.04
N ASP A 124 2.02 -17.31 3.79
CA ASP A 124 2.48 -16.11 4.49
C ASP A 124 3.70 -15.59 3.73
N ILE A 125 3.72 -14.29 3.46
CA ILE A 125 4.89 -13.64 2.89
C ILE A 125 6.01 -13.84 3.90
N ASP A 126 7.02 -14.63 3.53
CA ASP A 126 8.17 -14.94 4.39
C ASP A 126 8.80 -13.63 4.89
N GLU A 127 8.74 -13.39 6.21
CA GLU A 127 9.27 -12.18 6.84
C GLU A 127 10.74 -11.95 6.47
N ASN A 128 11.49 -13.02 6.21
CA ASN A 128 12.89 -12.92 5.77
C ASN A 128 13.00 -12.30 4.37
N VAL A 129 12.08 -12.63 3.45
CA VAL A 129 12.04 -12.05 2.10
C VAL A 129 11.62 -10.59 2.16
N VAL A 130 10.68 -10.24 3.04
CA VAL A 130 10.32 -8.83 3.29
C VAL A 130 11.55 -8.07 3.77
N GLN A 131 12.22 -8.56 4.81
CA GLN A 131 13.39 -7.88 5.37
C GLN A 131 14.53 -7.75 4.34
N GLU A 132 14.80 -8.80 3.56
CA GLU A 132 15.79 -8.77 2.48
C GLU A 132 15.49 -7.66 1.45
N LEU A 133 14.22 -7.49 1.07
CA LEU A 133 13.79 -6.43 0.17
C LEU A 133 13.97 -5.03 0.78
N LEU A 134 13.67 -4.87 2.07
CA LEU A 134 13.85 -3.59 2.77
C LEU A 134 15.33 -3.23 2.89
N ASP A 135 16.20 -4.22 3.12
CA ASP A 135 17.64 -4.06 3.28
C ASP A 135 18.35 -3.78 1.95
N ALA A 136 17.81 -4.28 0.83
CA ALA A 136 18.39 -4.07 -0.51
C ALA A 136 18.49 -2.60 -0.93
N ILE A 137 17.64 -1.73 -0.38
CA ILE A 137 17.65 -0.27 -0.63
C ILE A 137 18.65 0.44 0.31
N GLY A 138 18.98 -0.19 1.44
CA GLY A 138 19.79 0.38 2.50
C GLY A 138 18.96 1.11 3.57
N ASN A 139 19.58 1.31 4.74
CA ASN A 139 18.97 2.03 5.86
C ASN A 139 19.48 3.48 5.86
N SER A 140 18.62 4.42 5.48
CA SER A 140 18.87 5.86 5.60
C SER A 140 17.69 6.53 6.29
N ILE A 141 17.98 7.49 7.18
CA ILE A 141 16.96 8.38 7.77
C ILE A 141 16.18 9.13 6.70
N VAL A 142 16.82 9.49 5.58
CA VAL A 142 16.19 10.21 4.47
C VAL A 142 15.16 9.34 3.78
N ILE A 143 15.40 8.02 3.67
CA ILE A 143 14.40 7.07 3.16
C ILE A 143 13.19 7.04 4.09
N THR A 144 13.39 6.96 5.41
CA THR A 144 12.29 6.98 6.38
C THR A 144 11.46 8.27 6.31
N GLU A 145 12.11 9.43 6.16
CA GLU A 145 11.42 10.71 5.95
C GLU A 145 10.59 10.70 4.66
N MET A 146 11.14 10.18 3.56
CA MET A 146 10.41 10.02 2.30
C MET A 146 9.24 9.05 2.42
N GLU A 147 9.40 7.93 3.13
CA GLU A 147 8.31 6.99 3.41
C GLU A 147 7.16 7.70 4.15
N ASN A 148 7.48 8.53 5.16
CA ASN A 148 6.46 9.28 5.90
C ASN A 148 5.74 10.31 5.02
N ASN A 149 6.45 10.97 4.10
CA ASN A 149 5.83 11.89 3.15
C ASN A 149 4.89 11.16 2.17
N ILE A 150 5.29 9.97 1.70
CA ILE A 150 4.44 9.12 0.84
C ILE A 150 3.19 8.69 1.61
N LYS A 151 3.35 8.21 2.84
CA LYS A 151 2.23 7.81 3.72
C LYS A 151 1.26 8.96 3.95
N ALA A 152 1.77 10.17 4.23
CA ALA A 152 0.94 11.36 4.39
C ALA A 152 0.16 11.74 3.12
N ASP A 153 0.72 11.57 1.91
CA ASP A 153 -0.01 11.78 0.65
C ASP A 153 -1.09 10.70 0.43
N LEU A 154 -0.81 9.45 0.79
CA LEU A 154 -1.80 8.36 0.75
C LEU A 154 -2.96 8.63 1.72
N ASP A 155 -2.67 9.06 2.95
CA ASP A 155 -3.66 9.46 3.96
C ASP A 155 -4.54 10.61 3.44
N ALA A 156 -3.92 11.66 2.88
CA ALA A 156 -4.62 12.81 2.33
C ALA A 156 -5.59 12.44 1.18
N ARG A 157 -5.33 11.31 0.50
CA ARG A 157 -6.13 10.78 -0.60
C ARG A 157 -7.09 9.67 -0.17
N ASN A 158 -7.11 9.30 1.12
CA ASN A 158 -7.87 8.17 1.66
C ASN A 158 -7.52 6.83 0.96
N LEU A 159 -6.24 6.63 0.64
CA LEU A 159 -5.73 5.39 0.05
C LEU A 159 -5.16 4.49 1.16
N PRO A 160 -5.67 3.27 1.36
CA PRO A 160 -5.17 2.36 2.39
C PRO A 160 -3.77 1.82 2.04
N TYR A 161 -2.94 1.61 3.06
CA TYR A 161 -1.61 1.00 2.95
C TYR A 161 -1.29 0.14 4.19
N ASP A 162 -2.05 -0.92 4.41
CA ASP A 162 -1.97 -1.76 5.61
C ASP A 162 -1.35 -3.15 5.34
N THR A 163 -0.95 -3.43 4.10
CA THR A 163 -0.37 -4.73 3.74
C THR A 163 1.18 -4.71 3.74
N PRO A 164 1.83 -5.88 3.89
CA PRO A 164 3.28 -5.98 3.72
C PRO A 164 3.74 -5.55 2.32
N THR A 165 2.93 -5.77 1.30
CA THR A 165 3.20 -5.33 -0.08
C THR A 165 3.25 -3.81 -0.17
N ASP A 166 2.34 -3.10 0.50
CA ASP A 166 2.33 -1.64 0.52
C ASP A 166 3.59 -1.11 1.21
N THR A 167 4.00 -1.73 2.31
CA THR A 167 5.22 -1.36 3.04
C THR A 167 6.46 -1.48 2.16
N ILE A 168 6.60 -2.60 1.44
CA ILE A 168 7.69 -2.83 0.48
C ILE A 168 7.63 -1.79 -0.64
N LEU A 169 6.46 -1.57 -1.24
CA LEU A 169 6.27 -0.62 -2.34
C LEU A 169 6.62 0.81 -1.96
N ILE A 170 6.15 1.26 -0.79
CA ILE A 170 6.43 2.60 -0.26
C ILE A 170 7.94 2.77 -0.07
N ARG A 171 8.62 1.77 0.49
CA ARG A 171 10.08 1.84 0.68
C ARG A 171 10.84 1.82 -0.64
N HIS A 172 10.46 0.95 -1.60
CA HIS A 172 11.06 0.94 -2.94
C HIS A 172 10.85 2.26 -3.67
N LEU A 173 9.67 2.87 -3.55
CA LEU A 173 9.39 4.17 -4.12
C LEU A 173 10.27 5.26 -3.47
N ALA A 174 10.34 5.30 -2.14
CA ALA A 174 11.20 6.23 -1.40
C ALA A 174 12.68 6.10 -1.81
N GLY A 175 13.20 4.87 -1.84
CA GLY A 175 14.57 4.59 -2.27
C GLY A 175 14.85 5.01 -3.72
N THR A 176 13.90 4.77 -4.62
CA THR A 176 14.02 5.17 -6.03
C THR A 176 14.00 6.69 -6.18
N GLN A 177 13.09 7.38 -5.47
CA GLN A 177 13.03 8.84 -5.46
C GLN A 177 14.33 9.45 -4.94
N LEU A 178 14.90 8.89 -3.86
CA LEU A 178 16.20 9.32 -3.34
C LEU A 178 17.29 9.11 -4.40
N ALA A 179 17.42 7.92 -4.96
CA ALA A 179 18.44 7.62 -5.97
C ALA A 179 18.37 8.57 -7.19
N LEU A 180 17.16 8.80 -7.72
CA LEU A 180 16.93 9.74 -8.82
C LEU A 180 17.29 11.18 -8.45
N ASN A 181 16.98 11.59 -7.21
CA ASN A 181 17.35 12.90 -6.72
C ASN A 181 18.86 13.05 -6.59
N LEU A 182 19.57 12.02 -6.10
CA LEU A 182 21.03 12.01 -6.00
C LEU A 182 21.70 12.05 -7.38
N GLU A 183 21.18 11.33 -8.38
CA GLU A 183 21.64 11.44 -9.78
C GLU A 183 21.46 12.86 -10.34
N THR A 184 20.28 13.45 -10.12
CA THR A 184 19.99 14.83 -10.54
C THR A 184 20.95 15.82 -9.88
N ILE A 185 21.19 15.63 -8.58
CA ILE A 185 22.14 16.43 -7.82
C ILE A 185 23.54 16.27 -8.42
N HIS A 186 23.97 15.04 -8.67
CA HIS A 186 25.29 14.71 -9.18
C HIS A 186 25.56 15.35 -10.54
N ASN A 187 24.56 15.39 -11.42
CA ASN A 187 24.68 15.98 -12.75
C ASN A 187 24.82 17.51 -12.73
N SER A 188 24.48 18.17 -11.61
CA SER A 188 24.48 19.64 -11.52
C SER A 188 25.44 20.19 -10.45
N ILE A 189 25.89 19.35 -9.52
CA ILE A 189 26.80 19.74 -8.44
C ILE A 189 28.23 19.86 -8.95
N PHE A 190 28.93 20.87 -8.43
CA PHE A 190 30.32 21.08 -8.74
C PHE A 190 31.26 20.16 -7.95
N GLY A 191 32.37 19.72 -8.55
CA GLY A 191 33.44 18.97 -7.90
C GLY A 191 34.01 19.72 -6.69
N SER A 192 34.20 21.03 -6.80
CA SER A 192 34.54 21.88 -5.65
C SER A 192 33.47 21.80 -4.53
N GLN A 193 32.19 21.79 -4.87
CA GLN A 193 31.13 21.64 -3.86
C GLN A 193 31.14 20.23 -3.23
N ILE A 194 31.47 19.18 -3.98
CA ILE A 194 31.68 17.83 -3.42
C ILE A 194 32.82 17.83 -2.40
N ILE A 195 33.93 18.52 -2.69
CA ILE A 195 35.05 18.68 -1.76
C ILE A 195 34.61 19.43 -0.50
N LEU A 196 33.79 20.47 -0.64
CA LEU A 196 33.20 21.19 0.50
C LEU A 196 32.36 20.25 1.39
N LEU A 197 31.48 19.43 0.80
CA LEU A 197 30.69 18.45 1.55
C LEU A 197 31.58 17.46 2.31
N LYS A 198 32.67 16.98 1.68
CA LYS A 198 33.64 16.12 2.37
C LYS A 198 34.33 16.83 3.53
N ASN A 199 34.64 18.12 3.38
CA ASN A 199 35.23 18.91 4.46
C ASN A 199 34.24 19.09 5.62
N LEU A 200 32.97 19.39 5.33
CA LEU A 200 31.91 19.46 6.34
C LEU A 200 31.73 18.13 7.08
N ASN A 201 31.77 16.99 6.36
CA ASN A 201 31.69 15.67 6.96
C ASN A 201 32.88 15.38 7.90
N ARG A 202 34.10 15.78 7.52
CA ARG A 202 35.29 15.62 8.39
C ARG A 202 35.20 16.42 9.70
N ASN A 203 34.45 17.52 9.69
CA ASN A 203 34.23 18.38 10.84
C ASN A 203 32.89 18.11 11.53
N ALA A 204 32.16 17.06 11.16
CA ALA A 204 30.97 16.63 11.88
C ALA A 204 31.36 16.11 13.29
N PRO A 205 30.55 16.39 14.34
CA PRO A 205 29.25 17.06 14.32
C PRO A 205 29.31 18.59 14.50
N ASN A 206 30.51 19.20 14.49
CA ASN A 206 30.73 20.60 14.84
C ASN A 206 30.48 21.57 13.66
N GLY A 207 30.61 21.10 12.42
CA GLY A 207 30.42 21.93 11.23
C GLY A 207 31.59 22.87 10.98
N LEU A 208 31.37 23.88 10.14
CA LEU A 208 32.35 24.93 9.81
C LEU A 208 31.74 26.31 10.03
N THR A 209 32.56 27.27 10.44
CA THR A 209 32.15 28.67 10.59
C THR A 209 31.99 29.35 9.23
N GLU A 210 31.21 30.43 9.16
CA GLU A 210 31.07 31.25 7.94
C GLU A 210 32.44 31.69 7.40
N LYS A 211 33.36 32.08 8.29
CA LYS A 211 34.72 32.48 7.89
C LYS A 211 35.49 31.37 7.19
N GLU A 212 35.46 30.15 7.72
CA GLU A 212 36.15 29.00 7.12
C GLU A 212 35.56 28.63 5.75
N ILE A 213 34.24 28.77 5.60
CA ILE A 213 33.53 28.55 4.34
C ILE A 213 33.91 29.63 3.32
N SER A 214 33.89 30.90 3.70
CA SER A 214 34.32 32.02 2.83
C SER A 214 35.78 31.86 2.39
N GLU A 215 36.67 31.45 3.30
CA GLU A 215 38.09 31.19 2.98
C GLU A 215 38.25 30.02 1.99
N TYR A 216 37.44 28.96 2.13
CA TYR A 216 37.42 27.85 1.18
C TYR A 216 36.94 28.31 -0.21
N ILE A 217 35.79 29.00 -0.28
CA ILE A 217 35.19 29.44 -1.55
C ILE A 217 36.09 30.44 -2.26
N SER A 218 36.73 31.34 -1.52
CA SER A 218 37.71 32.29 -2.07
C SER A 218 38.86 31.59 -2.78
N LYS A 219 39.37 30.48 -2.21
CA LYS A 219 40.43 29.66 -2.85
C LYS A 219 39.92 28.98 -4.12
N VAL A 220 38.69 28.47 -4.12
CA VAL A 220 38.06 27.86 -5.30
C VAL A 220 37.93 28.89 -6.43
N PHE A 221 37.43 30.09 -6.14
CA PHE A 221 37.28 31.17 -7.13
C PHE A 221 38.64 31.61 -7.71
N GLN A 222 39.70 31.65 -6.89
CA GLN A 222 41.05 31.93 -7.36
C GLN A 222 41.63 30.80 -8.23
N GLN A 223 41.30 29.55 -7.93
CA GLN A 223 41.77 28.39 -8.69
C GLN A 223 41.05 28.24 -10.04
N PHE A 224 39.77 28.66 -10.13
CA PHE A 224 38.94 28.52 -11.33
C PHE A 224 38.26 29.84 -11.76
N PRO A 225 39.03 30.91 -12.03
CA PRO A 225 38.47 32.25 -12.23
C PRO A 225 37.56 32.37 -13.45
N SER A 226 37.80 31.58 -14.50
CA SER A 226 36.97 31.55 -15.71
C SER A 226 35.60 30.92 -15.51
N SER A 227 35.45 30.07 -14.50
CA SER A 227 34.19 29.32 -14.23
C SER A 227 33.27 30.05 -13.27
N PHE A 228 33.84 30.95 -12.45
CA PHE A 228 33.13 31.66 -11.37
C PHE A 228 33.12 33.18 -11.57
N THR A 229 33.32 33.69 -12.79
CA THR A 229 33.48 35.13 -13.06
C THR A 229 32.32 35.98 -12.52
N ASP A 230 31.09 35.48 -12.60
CA ASP A 230 29.87 36.18 -12.11
C ASP A 230 29.28 35.55 -10.83
N TRP A 231 30.05 34.72 -10.14
CA TRP A 231 29.62 34.02 -8.93
C TRP A 231 30.07 34.74 -7.68
N ASP A 232 29.18 34.78 -6.70
CA ASP A 232 29.47 35.16 -5.33
C ASP A 232 29.30 33.94 -4.41
N GLU A 233 29.68 34.11 -3.14
CA GLU A 233 29.58 33.05 -2.14
C GLU A 233 28.13 32.56 -1.98
N GLN A 234 27.17 33.48 -2.05
CA GLN A 234 25.75 33.16 -1.90
C GLN A 234 25.27 32.26 -3.05
N LYS A 235 25.59 32.57 -4.31
CA LYS A 235 25.27 31.73 -5.48
C LYS A 235 25.93 30.36 -5.37
N TYR A 236 27.19 30.32 -4.91
CA TYR A 236 27.92 29.07 -4.70
C TYR A 236 27.23 28.15 -3.70
N LEU A 237 26.77 28.70 -2.56
CA LEU A 237 26.10 27.94 -1.51
C LEU A 237 24.62 27.68 -1.79
N ASN A 238 23.95 28.53 -2.58
CA ASN A 238 22.51 28.46 -2.84
C ASN A 238 22.08 27.09 -3.35
N TYR A 239 22.87 26.49 -4.25
CA TYR A 239 22.59 25.16 -4.75
C TYR A 239 22.64 24.09 -3.65
N LEU A 240 23.62 24.16 -2.73
CA LEU A 240 23.77 23.20 -1.64
C LEU A 240 22.67 23.33 -0.58
N TYR A 241 22.25 24.55 -0.27
CA TYR A 241 21.08 24.79 0.58
C TYR A 241 19.78 24.36 -0.10
N GLY A 242 19.58 24.75 -1.36
CA GLY A 242 18.38 24.45 -2.14
C GLY A 242 18.17 22.96 -2.38
N THR A 243 19.25 22.18 -2.46
CA THR A 243 19.20 20.71 -2.54
C THR A 243 19.21 20.02 -1.16
N SER A 244 19.29 20.80 -0.08
CA SER A 244 19.33 20.34 1.31
C SER A 244 20.51 19.41 1.63
N LEU A 245 21.65 19.62 0.97
CA LEU A 245 22.90 18.89 1.26
C LEU A 245 23.64 19.48 2.47
N ILE A 246 23.42 20.77 2.74
CA ILE A 246 23.93 21.49 3.90
C ILE A 246 22.80 22.23 4.61
N THR A 247 23.03 22.59 5.88
CA THR A 247 22.14 23.41 6.69
C THR A 247 22.95 24.35 7.58
N GLN A 248 22.36 25.45 8.01
CA GLN A 248 22.96 26.40 8.94
C GLN A 248 22.28 26.29 10.30
N LYS A 249 23.06 26.20 11.39
CA LYS A 249 22.56 26.22 12.76
C LYS A 249 22.44 27.64 13.30
N GLU A 250 21.81 27.77 14.48
CA GLU A 250 21.59 29.07 15.15
C GLU A 250 22.88 29.85 15.44
N ASP A 251 23.99 29.14 15.69
CA ASP A 251 25.33 29.70 15.88
C ASP A 251 26.03 30.10 14.56
N LYS A 252 25.29 30.10 13.45
CA LYS A 252 25.74 30.37 12.08
C LYS A 252 26.74 29.36 11.51
N THR A 253 27.03 28.27 12.22
CA THR A 253 27.87 27.20 11.67
C THR A 253 27.10 26.44 10.59
N ILE A 254 27.82 26.04 9.55
CA ILE A 254 27.30 25.28 8.41
C ILE A 254 27.64 23.81 8.62
N HIS A 255 26.65 22.95 8.45
CA HIS A 255 26.71 21.51 8.68
C HIS A 255 26.28 20.74 7.44
N ILE A 256 26.84 19.55 7.25
CA ILE A 256 26.29 18.58 6.29
C ILE A 256 25.00 17.97 6.84
N THR A 257 24.01 17.75 5.98
CA THR A 257 22.75 17.07 6.37
C THR A 257 22.87 15.55 6.20
N ASN A 258 21.87 14.80 6.69
CA ASN A 258 21.75 13.36 6.40
C ASN A 258 21.69 13.09 4.89
N LYS A 259 21.02 13.94 4.13
CA LYS A 259 20.97 13.85 2.66
C LYS A 259 22.33 14.13 2.02
N GLY A 260 23.11 15.06 2.58
CA GLY A 260 24.50 15.28 2.17
C GLY A 260 25.39 14.06 2.43
N LEU A 261 25.22 13.40 3.58
CA LEU A 261 25.94 12.17 3.92
C LEU A 261 25.54 11.00 3.01
N ASP A 262 24.25 10.85 2.71
CA ASP A 262 23.76 9.85 1.76
C ASP A 262 24.31 10.10 0.36
N TYR A 263 24.36 11.36 -0.08
CA TYR A 263 24.97 11.73 -1.35
C TYR A 263 26.44 11.31 -1.40
N LEU A 264 27.23 11.63 -0.37
CA LEU A 264 28.64 11.23 -0.29
C LEU A 264 28.82 9.71 -0.26
N SER A 265 27.95 9.01 0.48
CA SER A 265 27.96 7.54 0.54
C SER A 265 27.60 6.92 -0.81
N TRP A 266 26.64 7.53 -1.50
CA TRP A 266 26.15 7.09 -2.80
C TRP A 266 27.21 7.26 -3.89
N ILE A 267 27.90 8.40 -3.98
CA ILE A 267 28.96 8.59 -4.99
C ILE A 267 30.09 7.56 -4.81
N VAL A 268 30.46 7.23 -3.56
CA VAL A 268 31.46 6.20 -3.26
C VAL A 268 30.95 4.82 -3.64
N ARG A 269 29.73 4.48 -3.24
CA ARG A 269 29.12 3.16 -3.49
C ARG A 269 28.99 2.86 -4.98
N TYR A 270 28.66 3.86 -5.79
CA TYR A 270 28.43 3.70 -7.23
C TYR A 270 29.61 4.12 -8.11
N GLY A 271 30.78 4.41 -7.52
CA GLY A 271 31.99 4.78 -8.26
C GLY A 271 31.81 6.02 -9.12
N LYS A 272 31.00 6.98 -8.67
CA LYS A 272 30.73 8.23 -9.39
C LYS A 272 31.97 9.12 -9.36
N ARG A 273 32.19 9.83 -10.46
CA ARG A 273 33.32 10.76 -10.60
C ARG A 273 33.13 11.96 -9.67
N GLU A 274 34.23 12.45 -9.11
CA GLU A 274 34.20 13.61 -8.21
C GLU A 274 34.74 14.87 -8.88
N ASP A 275 35.35 14.71 -10.06
CA ASP A 275 35.90 15.75 -10.91
C ASP A 275 34.88 16.19 -11.98
N ASN A 276 33.61 16.30 -11.58
CA ASN A 276 32.59 16.94 -12.40
C ASN A 276 33.08 18.32 -12.84
N SER A 277 32.65 18.78 -14.02
CA SER A 277 33.15 20.04 -14.60
C SER A 277 32.92 21.21 -13.64
N PHE A 278 33.99 21.55 -12.91
CA PHE A 278 34.13 22.46 -11.76
C PHE A 278 33.41 22.00 -10.51
#